data_AF-A0A7J9LJ80-F1
#
_entry.id   AF-A0A7J9LJ80-F1
#
_cell.length_a   1.000
_cell.length_b   1.000
_cell.length_c   1.000
_cell.angle_alpha   90.00
_cell.angle_beta   90.00
_cell.angle_gamma   90.00
#
_symmetry.space_group_name_H-M   'P 1'
#
loop_
_entity.id
_entity.type
_entity.pdbx_description
1 polymer ?
#
loop_
_entity_poly.entity_id
_entity_poly.type
_entity_poly.pdbx_seq_one_letter_code
_entity_poly.pdbx_strand_id
1 'polypeptide(L)'
;MQENSIFKIIDPVVVKDGLEQEIMILALLAKRCLNLNGKKRPTMKQVAMELEMIKASGATVIEDCGDEESEIDDIIHSWDTNPSSSMSRTIPTDSVTFPLNSSF
;
A
#
# COMPACT_ATOMS: atom_id res chain seq x y z
N MET A 1 14.48 3.48 -9.59
CA MET A 1 14.10 2.18 -10.17
C MET A 1 13.71 2.52 -11.59
N GLN A 2 14.55 2.15 -12.55
CA GLN A 2 14.25 2.37 -13.96
C GLN A 2 13.24 1.28 -14.37
N GLU A 3 12.18 1.62 -15.09
CA GLU A 3 11.08 0.69 -15.41
C GLU A 3 11.57 -0.61 -16.08
N ASN A 4 12.57 -0.52 -16.95
CA ASN A 4 13.16 -1.69 -17.61
C ASN A 4 14.08 -2.56 -16.72
N SER A 5 14.46 -2.08 -15.53
CA SER A 5 15.33 -2.83 -14.61
C SER A 5 14.57 -3.83 -13.75
N ILE A 6 13.26 -3.64 -13.56
CA ILE A 6 12.45 -4.47 -12.66
C ILE A 6 12.25 -5.87 -13.24
N PHE A 7 12.00 -5.96 -14.54
CA PHE A 7 11.75 -7.22 -15.26
C PHE A 7 12.98 -8.12 -15.32
N LYS A 8 14.17 -7.59 -15.01
CA LYS A 8 15.41 -8.38 -14.92
C LYS A 8 15.57 -9.09 -13.58
N ILE A 9 14.82 -8.69 -12.56
CA ILE A 9 14.94 -9.17 -11.17
C ILE A 9 13.75 -10.08 -10.81
N ILE A 10 12.59 -9.84 -11.42
CA ILE A 10 11.36 -10.60 -11.18
C ILE A 10 11.50 -12.00 -11.79
N ASP A 11 10.86 -12.98 -11.15
CA ASP A 11 10.81 -14.35 -11.64
C ASP A 11 10.33 -14.39 -13.10
N PRO A 12 11.05 -15.06 -14.01
CA PRO A 12 10.67 -15.14 -15.42
C PRO A 12 9.25 -15.66 -15.66
N VAL A 13 8.73 -16.54 -14.79
CA VAL A 13 7.35 -17.05 -14.87
C VAL A 13 6.36 -15.91 -14.64
N VAL A 14 6.62 -15.07 -13.64
CA VAL A 14 5.76 -13.91 -13.32
C VAL A 14 5.83 -12.86 -14.42
N VAL A 15 7.01 -12.61 -15.00
CA VAL A 15 7.15 -11.66 -16.14
C VAL A 15 6.38 -12.14 -17.38
N LYS A 16 6.34 -13.46 -17.60
CA LYS A 16 5.66 -14.05 -18.76
C LYS A 16 4.14 -14.08 -18.60
N ASP A 17 3.66 -14.43 -17.40
CA ASP A 17 2.24 -14.73 -17.17
C ASP A 17 1.48 -13.58 -16.49
N GLY A 18 2.18 -12.60 -15.91
CA GLY A 18 1.60 -11.45 -15.22
C GLY A 18 1.38 -10.23 -16.11
N LEU A 19 0.41 -9.40 -15.75
CA LEU A 19 0.17 -8.11 -16.41
C LEU A 19 1.27 -7.11 -16.04
N GLU A 20 1.84 -6.45 -17.05
CA GLU A 20 2.95 -5.51 -16.87
C GLU A 20 2.59 -4.39 -15.87
N GLN A 21 1.36 -3.89 -15.96
CA GLN A 21 0.83 -2.85 -15.09
C GLN A 21 0.73 -3.32 -13.63
N GLU A 22 0.22 -4.54 -13.39
CA GLU A 22 0.13 -5.11 -12.04
C GLU A 22 1.53 -5.32 -11.43
N ILE A 23 2.46 -5.82 -12.25
CA ILE A 23 3.86 -5.99 -11.87
C ILE A 23 4.48 -4.64 -11.47
N MET A 24 4.23 -3.59 -12.24
CA MET A 24 4.74 -2.24 -11.96
C MET A 24 4.15 -1.69 -10.65
N ILE A 25 2.84 -1.81 -10.44
CA ILE A 25 2.17 -1.33 -9.23
C ILE A 25 2.71 -2.05 -7.99
N LEU A 26 2.86 -3.38 -8.05
CA LEU A 26 3.45 -4.17 -6.98
C LEU A 26 4.91 -3.79 -6.71
N ALA A 27 5.70 -3.54 -7.76
CA ALA A 27 7.08 -3.09 -7.62
C ALA A 27 7.18 -1.71 -6.93
N LEU A 28 6.28 -0.78 -7.24
CA LEU A 28 6.19 0.52 -6.60
C LEU A 28 5.79 0.41 -5.11
N LEU A 29 4.85 -0.49 -4.78
CA LEU A 29 4.51 -0.79 -3.39
C LEU A 29 5.71 -1.38 -2.64
N ALA A 30 6.39 -2.37 -3.21
CA ALA A 30 7.61 -2.95 -2.63
C ALA A 30 8.71 -1.90 -2.41
N LYS A 31 8.91 -0.99 -3.37
CA LYS A 31 9.86 0.13 -3.24
C LYS A 31 9.53 1.03 -2.05
N ARG A 32 8.24 1.31 -1.79
CA ARG A 32 7.81 2.07 -0.60
C ARG A 32 8.04 1.29 0.70
N CYS A 33 7.74 0.00 0.72
CA CYS A 33 7.99 -0.88 1.89
C CYS A 33 9.49 -0.97 2.24
N LEU A 34 10.36 -0.96 1.22
CA LEU A 34 11.81 -1.07 1.37
C LEU A 34 12.52 0.28 1.57
N ASN A 35 11.78 1.36 1.85
CA ASN A 35 12.38 2.67 2.06
C ASN A 35 13.42 2.62 3.20
N LEU A 36 14.61 3.20 2.96
CA LEU A 36 15.68 3.26 3.97
C LEU A 36 15.27 4.09 5.20
N ASN A 37 14.41 5.09 5.00
CA ASN A 37 13.79 5.81 6.11
C ASN A 37 12.54 5.09 6.58
N GLY A 38 12.62 4.46 7.76
CA GLY A 38 11.52 3.72 8.37
C GLY A 38 10.24 4.54 8.58
N LYS A 39 10.36 5.85 8.80
CA LYS A 39 9.18 6.75 8.96
C LYS A 39 8.41 6.97 7.66
N LYS A 40 9.04 6.71 6.50
CA LYS A 40 8.42 6.81 5.18
C LYS A 40 7.86 5.46 4.69
N ARG A 41 8.06 4.37 5.44
CA ARG A 41 7.49 3.07 5.09
C ARG A 41 5.98 3.11 5.36
N PRO A 42 5.16 2.53 4.48
CA PRO A 42 3.74 2.36 4.75
C PRO A 42 3.54 1.44 5.96
N THR A 43 2.45 1.65 6.68
CA THR A 43 1.98 0.74 7.72
C THR A 43 1.46 -0.56 7.09
N MET A 44 1.49 -1.68 7.81
CA MET A 44 0.93 -2.93 7.28
C MET A 44 -0.56 -2.83 6.93
N LYS A 45 -1.32 -1.96 7.62
CA LYS A 45 -2.72 -1.68 7.28
C LYS A 45 -2.85 -1.07 5.88
N GLN A 46 -1.98 -0.11 5.55
CA GLN A 46 -1.96 0.50 4.22
C GLN A 46 -1.52 -0.51 3.16
N VAL A 47 -0.47 -1.31 3.44
CA VAL A 47 -0.01 -2.37 2.53
C VAL A 47 -1.11 -3.38 2.24
N ALA A 48 -1.83 -3.84 3.27
CA ALA A 48 -2.94 -4.79 3.10
C ALA A 48 -4.06 -4.20 2.23
N MET A 49 -4.48 -2.97 2.51
CA MET A 49 -5.51 -2.26 1.74
C MET A 49 -5.09 -2.08 0.27
N GLU A 50 -3.84 -1.69 0.01
CA GLU A 50 -3.34 -1.54 -1.36
C GLU A 50 -3.30 -2.87 -2.12
N LEU A 51 -2.88 -3.96 -1.47
CA LEU A 51 -2.91 -5.29 -2.08
C LEU A 51 -4.33 -5.77 -2.36
N GLU A 52 -5.29 -5.48 -1.48
CA GLU A 52 -6.71 -5.76 -1.72
C GLU A 52 -7.23 -5.00 -2.94
N MET A 53 -6.85 -3.72 -3.10
CA MET A 53 -7.23 -2.92 -4.26
C MET A 53 -6.63 -3.47 -5.56
N ILE A 54 -5.34 -3.84 -5.58
CA ILE A 54 -4.68 -4.41 -6.77
C ILE A 54 -5.37 -5.71 -7.20
N LYS A 55 -5.73 -6.56 -6.24
CA LYS A 55 -6.48 -7.79 -6.52
C LYS A 55 -7.89 -7.52 -7.03
N ALA A 56 -8.54 -6.45 -6.57
CA ALA A 56 -9.87 -6.06 -7.02
C ALA A 56 -9.83 -5.41 -8.42
N SER A 57 -8.78 -4.66 -8.75
CA SER A 57 -8.60 -4.03 -10.07
C SER A 57 -8.32 -5.03 -11.19
N GLY A 58 -7.74 -6.20 -10.87
CA GLY A 58 -7.56 -7.30 -11.83
C GLY A 58 -8.86 -7.98 -12.30
N ALA A 59 -10.04 -7.55 -11.82
CA ALA A 59 -11.33 -8.14 -12.18
C ALA A 59 -12.02 -7.50 -13.41
N THR A 60 -11.45 -6.44 -14.01
CA THR A 60 -12.02 -5.84 -15.23
C THR A 60 -10.99 -5.78 -16.34
N VAL A 61 -11.20 -6.60 -17.37
CA VAL A 61 -10.71 -6.36 -18.73
C VAL A 61 -11.17 -4.96 -19.11
N ILE A 62 -10.25 -4.01 -19.24
CA ILE A 62 -10.51 -2.75 -19.92
C ILE A 62 -9.55 -2.70 -21.10
N GLU A 63 -10.17 -2.69 -22.27
CA GLU A 63 -9.56 -2.44 -23.57
C GLU A 63 -8.74 -1.16 -23.56
N ASP A 64 -7.64 -1.24 -24.30
CA ASP A 64 -6.79 -0.16 -24.77
C ASP A 64 -7.59 1.07 -25.25
N CYS A 65 -7.24 2.24 -24.71
CA CYS A 65 -7.47 3.50 -25.40
C CYS A 65 -6.28 4.46 -25.19
N GLY A 66 -5.36 4.43 -26.16
CA GLY A 66 -4.87 5.59 -26.91
C GLY A 66 -4.21 6.74 -26.14
N ASP A 67 -2.88 6.81 -26.29
CA ASP A 67 -2.01 7.98 -26.33
C ASP A 67 -2.57 9.34 -25.85
N GLU A 68 -2.29 9.71 -24.59
CA GLU A 68 -2.07 11.09 -24.18
C GLU A 68 -1.07 11.07 -23.01
N GLU A 69 0.15 11.54 -23.27
CA GLU A 69 1.15 11.86 -22.25
C GLU A 69 0.62 12.95 -21.31
N SER A 70 0.24 12.59 -20.08
CA SER A 70 -0.12 13.57 -19.05
C SER A 70 0.37 13.16 -17.66
N GLU A 71 0.81 14.18 -16.91
CA GLU A 71 1.46 14.11 -15.60
C GLU A 71 0.58 13.40 -14.54
N ILE A 72 0.91 12.15 -14.23
CA ILE A 72 0.23 11.34 -13.19
C ILE A 72 0.61 11.72 -11.74
N ASP A 73 1.21 12.88 -11.50
CA ASP A 73 1.68 13.28 -10.16
C ASP A 73 0.55 13.84 -9.27
N ASP A 74 -0.61 14.20 -9.83
CA ASP A 74 -1.64 14.94 -9.08
C ASP A 74 -2.68 14.05 -8.36
N ILE A 75 -2.80 12.76 -8.70
CA ILE A 75 -3.75 11.86 -8.02
C ILE A 75 -3.26 11.43 -6.62
N ILE A 76 -1.96 11.55 -6.33
CA ILE A 76 -1.36 11.04 -5.07
C ILE A 76 -1.22 12.14 -3.99
N HIS A 77 -1.59 13.39 -4.25
CA HIS A 77 -1.48 14.48 -3.28
C HIS A 77 -2.74 14.71 -2.40
N SER A 78 -3.86 14.02 -2.64
CA SER A 78 -5.16 14.41 -2.05
C SER A 78 -5.46 13.92 -0.62
N TRP A 79 -4.60 13.17 0.06
CA TRP A 79 -4.90 12.66 1.42
C TRP A 79 -4.18 13.39 2.57
N ASP A 80 -3.40 14.43 2.27
CA ASP A 80 -2.72 15.25 3.27
C ASP A 80 -3.56 16.46 3.75
N THR A 81 -4.88 16.33 3.82
CA THR A 81 -5.72 17.27 4.60
C THR A 81 -6.49 16.50 5.66
N ASN A 82 -5.79 16.15 6.74
CA ASN A 82 -6.41 15.92 8.04
C ASN A 82 -7.00 17.25 8.52
N PRO A 83 -8.32 17.41 8.66
CA PRO A 83 -8.84 18.45 9.53
C PRO A 83 -8.54 17.97 10.96
N SER A 84 -7.63 18.67 11.62
CA SER A 84 -7.32 18.45 13.03
C SER A 84 -8.61 18.67 13.86
N SER A 85 -9.33 17.59 14.20
CA SER A 85 -10.36 17.62 15.23
C SER A 85 -9.73 17.18 16.55
N SER A 86 -9.40 18.18 17.37
CA SER A 86 -8.94 17.98 18.73
C SER A 86 -10.07 17.37 19.55
N MET A 87 -9.98 16.07 19.87
CA MET A 87 -10.90 15.42 20.79
C MET A 87 -10.15 15.19 22.11
N SER A 88 -10.47 16.05 23.09
CA SER A 88 -9.93 15.98 24.46
C SER A 88 -10.12 14.58 25.05
N ARG A 89 -9.05 14.07 25.66
CA ARG A 89 -9.06 12.78 26.37
C ARG A 89 -9.85 12.91 27.66
N THR A 90 -10.79 12.01 27.88
CA THR A 90 -11.32 11.72 29.22
C THR A 90 -11.30 10.20 29.39
N ILE A 91 -10.48 9.71 30.32
CA ILE A 91 -10.47 8.30 30.75
C ILE A 91 -11.47 8.21 31.91
N PRO A 92 -12.59 7.47 31.79
CA PRO A 92 -13.26 6.95 32.98
C PRO A 92 -12.42 5.77 33.48
N THR A 93 -11.79 5.96 34.62
CA THR A 93 -11.18 4.88 35.39
C THR A 93 -12.31 4.06 36.00
N ASP A 94 -12.67 2.93 35.40
CA ASP A 94 -13.43 1.89 36.09
C ASP A 94 -12.52 0.68 36.28
N SER A 95 -12.16 0.47 37.54
CA SER A 95 -11.36 -0.60 38.07
C SER A 95 -12.11 -1.94 37.99
N VAL A 96 -11.62 -2.87 37.17
CA VAL A 96 -11.78 -4.31 37.40
C VAL A 96 -10.46 -5.02 37.12
N THR A 97 -9.78 -5.38 38.20
CA THR A 97 -8.60 -6.23 38.25
C THR A 97 -8.96 -7.63 37.73
N PHE A 98 -8.33 -8.07 36.64
CA PHE A 98 -8.35 -9.49 36.25
C PHE A 98 -7.07 -10.17 36.76
N PRO A 99 -7.17 -11.25 37.55
CA PRO A 99 -6.00 -11.95 38.06
C PRO A 99 -5.34 -12.77 36.95
N LEU A 100 -4.03 -12.57 36.76
CA LEU A 100 -3.16 -13.49 36.04
C LEU A 100 -3.07 -14.79 36.84
N ASN A 101 -3.81 -15.82 36.44
CA ASN A 101 -3.53 -17.19 36.88
C ASN A 101 -2.51 -17.81 35.91
N SER A 102 -1.24 -17.79 36.32
CA SER A 102 -0.20 -18.65 35.76
C SER A 102 -0.13 -19.93 36.59
N SER A 103 -0.38 -21.09 35.98
CA SER A 103 0.01 -22.38 36.55
C SER A 103 1.05 -23.05 35.66
N PHE A 104 2.04 -23.62 36.35
CA PHE A 104 3.23 -24.33 35.87
C PHE A 104 2.92 -25.50 34.94
#